data_AF-A0A258K2T6-F1
#
_entry.id   AF-A0A258K2T6-F1
#
_cell.length_a   1.000
_cell.length_b   1.000
_cell.length_c   1.000
_cell.angle_alpha   90.00
_cell.angle_beta   90.00
_cell.angle_gamma   90.00
#
_symmetry.space_group_name_H-M   'P 1'
#
loop_
_entity.id
_entity.type
_entity.pdbx_description
1 polymer ?
#
loop_
_entity_poly.entity_id
_entity_poly.type
_entity_poly.pdbx_seq_one_letter_code
_entity_poly.pdbx_strand_id
1 'polypeptide(L)'
;MNKTMALAPLEDFLARARARLLTAPPTTFSRVKVADLNGDHALAPDPAADAFEREPRHAAVLVPVVARPEPTVLLTLRATTLSNHAGQISFPGGRLDPE
;
A
#
# COMPACT_ATOMS: atom_id res chain seq x y z
N MET A 1 -23.59 15.73 26.28
CA MET A 1 -22.46 16.35 25.56
C MET A 1 -21.34 15.34 25.56
N ASN A 2 -21.28 14.48 24.54
CA ASN A 2 -20.38 13.33 24.55
C ASN A 2 -19.03 13.77 24.00
N LYS A 3 -18.13 14.12 24.91
CA LYS A 3 -16.73 14.40 24.59
C LYS A 3 -16.08 13.04 24.26
N THR A 4 -16.03 12.68 22.98
CA THR A 4 -15.21 11.56 22.52
C THR A 4 -13.79 11.84 23.00
N MET A 5 -13.29 11.03 23.95
CA MET A 5 -11.88 11.09 24.34
C MET A 5 -11.05 10.85 23.07
N ALA A 6 -10.20 11.81 22.72
CA ALA A 6 -9.24 11.61 21.65
C ALA A 6 -8.31 10.46 22.07
N LEU A 7 -8.32 9.37 21.32
CA LEU A 7 -7.40 8.26 21.50
C LEU A 7 -5.96 8.73 21.27
N ALA A 8 -4.98 8.09 21.92
CA ALA A 8 -3.59 8.32 21.56
C ALA A 8 -3.37 7.98 20.07
N PRO A 9 -2.46 8.65 19.33
CA PRO A 9 -2.36 8.47 17.87
C PRO A 9 -2.17 7.01 17.43
N LEU A 10 -1.38 6.23 18.18
CA LEU A 10 -1.22 4.79 17.92
C LEU A 10 -2.52 3.99 18.14
N GLU A 11 -3.29 4.32 19.17
CA GLU A 11 -4.55 3.63 19.46
C GLU A 11 -5.61 3.92 18.41
N ASP A 12 -5.73 5.17 17.96
CA ASP A 12 -6.62 5.55 16.85
C ASP A 12 -6.23 4.83 15.56
N PHE A 13 -4.93 4.76 15.24
CA PHE A 13 -4.44 4.00 14.09
C PHE A 13 -4.84 2.52 14.19
N LEU A 14 -4.57 1.86 15.32
CA LEU A 14 -4.88 0.45 15.52
C LEU A 14 -6.39 0.16 15.43
N ALA A 15 -7.22 1.06 15.98
CA ALA A 15 -8.67 0.94 15.89
C ALA A 15 -9.15 0.99 14.42
N ARG A 16 -8.64 1.95 13.64
CA ARG A 16 -8.97 2.06 12.21
C ARG A 16 -8.45 0.86 11.41
N ALA A 17 -7.23 0.41 11.67
CA ALA A 17 -6.63 -0.72 10.98
C ALA A 17 -7.47 -1.99 11.19
N ARG A 18 -7.86 -2.29 12.44
CA ARG A 18 -8.73 -3.44 12.75
C ARG A 18 -10.10 -3.35 12.09
N ALA A 19 -10.67 -2.15 12.00
CA ALA A 19 -11.99 -1.95 11.43
C ALA A 19 -12.03 -1.97 9.90
N ARG A 20 -10.89 -1.77 9.21
CA ARG A 20 -10.84 -1.50 7.76
C ARG A 20 -9.95 -2.44 6.96
N LEU A 21 -8.94 -3.04 7.57
CA LEU A 21 -8.07 -3.97 6.85
C LEU A 21 -8.74 -5.33 6.71
N LEU A 22 -8.56 -5.93 5.53
CA LEU A 22 -8.96 -7.32 5.31
C LEU A 22 -8.11 -8.24 6.20
N THR A 23 -8.75 -9.25 6.80
CA THR A 23 -8.08 -10.24 7.65
C THR A 23 -7.39 -11.36 6.89
N ALA A 24 -7.64 -11.45 5.58
CA ALA A 24 -6.99 -12.37 4.66
C ALA A 24 -6.65 -11.64 3.35
N PRO A 25 -5.56 -12.00 2.68
CA PRO A 25 -5.26 -11.49 1.35
C PRO A 25 -6.40 -11.79 0.38
N PRO A 26 -6.72 -10.90 -0.56
CA PRO A 26 -7.66 -11.22 -1.64
C PRO A 26 -7.11 -12.40 -2.47
N THR A 27 -7.94 -13.40 -2.71
CA THR A 27 -7.59 -14.63 -3.45
C THR A 27 -7.72 -14.47 -4.97
N THR A 28 -8.35 -13.39 -5.42
CA THR A 28 -8.47 -13.06 -6.84
C THR A 28 -7.92 -11.66 -7.05
N PHE A 29 -6.84 -11.56 -7.81
CA PHE A 29 -6.41 -10.30 -8.41
C PHE A 29 -7.27 -10.06 -9.65
N SER A 30 -8.57 -9.88 -9.43
CA SER A 30 -9.49 -9.56 -10.52
C SER A 30 -9.01 -8.25 -11.15
N ARG A 31 -9.15 -8.13 -12.48
CA ARG A 31 -9.22 -6.81 -13.13
C ARG A 31 -10.49 -6.11 -12.65
N VAL A 32 -10.58 -5.79 -11.37
CA VAL A 32 -11.28 -4.59 -10.94
C VAL A 32 -10.66 -3.51 -11.82
N LYS A 33 -11.46 -2.81 -12.62
CA LYS A 33 -10.89 -1.76 -13.48
C LYS A 33 -10.06 -0.91 -12.55
N VAL A 34 -8.84 -0.57 -12.93
CA VAL A 34 -7.99 0.23 -12.05
C VAL A 34 -8.72 1.52 -11.64
N ALA A 35 -9.57 2.04 -12.53
CA ALA A 35 -10.53 3.13 -12.27
C ALA A 35 -11.51 2.92 -11.11
N ASP A 36 -11.83 1.67 -10.74
CA ASP A 36 -12.75 1.32 -9.65
C ASP A 36 -12.00 1.08 -8.32
N LEU A 37 -10.65 1.08 -8.32
CA LEU A 37 -9.84 0.99 -7.11
C LEU A 37 -9.62 2.39 -6.53
N ASN A 38 -9.53 2.52 -5.20
CA ASN A 38 -8.97 3.75 -4.65
C ASN A 38 -7.45 3.73 -4.82
N GLY A 39 -6.90 4.67 -5.59
CA GLY A 39 -5.45 4.78 -5.79
C GLY A 39 -5.04 6.06 -6.49
N ASP A 40 -3.74 6.16 -6.80
CA ASP A 40 -3.13 7.39 -7.32
C ASP A 40 -3.69 7.85 -8.68
N HIS A 41 -4.30 6.94 -9.44
CA HIS A 41 -5.00 7.26 -10.70
C HIS A 41 -6.23 8.16 -10.48
N ALA A 42 -6.80 8.22 -9.27
CA ALA A 42 -7.85 9.17 -8.91
C ALA A 42 -7.30 10.59 -8.66
N LEU A 43 -6.02 10.71 -8.29
CA LEU A 43 -5.34 11.97 -8.02
C LEU A 43 -4.60 12.51 -9.25
N ALA A 44 -4.15 11.61 -10.12
CA ALA A 44 -3.47 11.91 -11.37
C ALA A 44 -3.99 10.95 -12.46
N PRO A 45 -5.06 11.32 -13.21
CA PRO A 45 -5.55 10.51 -14.30
C PRO A 45 -4.46 10.41 -15.38
N ASP A 46 -3.82 9.24 -15.48
CA ASP A 46 -2.80 8.96 -16.48
C ASP A 46 -3.48 8.53 -17.80
N PRO A 47 -3.31 9.25 -18.93
CA PRO A 47 -3.83 8.83 -20.22
C PRO A 47 -3.21 7.52 -20.73
N ALA A 48 -2.12 7.03 -20.13
CA ALA A 48 -1.57 5.70 -20.35
C ALA A 48 -2.22 4.62 -19.46
N ALA A 49 -3.23 4.95 -18.66
CA ALA A 49 -3.99 3.96 -17.86
C ALA A 49 -4.73 2.93 -18.71
N ASP A 50 -4.85 3.13 -20.02
CA ASP A 50 -5.32 2.10 -20.96
C ASP A 50 -4.27 0.98 -21.20
N ALA A 51 -3.03 1.12 -20.72
CA ALA A 51 -1.94 0.16 -20.91
C ALA A 51 -2.01 -1.09 -20.00
N PHE A 52 -3.20 -1.54 -19.59
CA PHE A 52 -3.40 -2.85 -18.94
C PHE A 52 -3.60 -3.99 -19.94
N GLU A 53 -3.04 -3.91 -21.15
CA GLU A 53 -3.03 -5.02 -22.12
C GLU A 53 -2.30 -6.26 -21.56
N ARG A 54 -1.39 -6.09 -20.59
CA ARG A 54 -0.61 -7.18 -19.99
C ARG A 54 -1.15 -7.58 -18.62
N GLU A 55 -1.17 -8.88 -18.36
CA GLU A 55 -1.42 -9.45 -17.03
C GLU A 55 -0.47 -8.82 -16.00
N PRO A 56 -0.98 -8.22 -14.91
CA PRO A 56 -0.14 -7.64 -13.88
C PRO A 56 0.70 -8.74 -13.19
N ARG A 57 1.95 -8.43 -12.89
CA ARG A 57 2.82 -9.34 -12.13
C ARG A 57 2.43 -9.28 -10.65
N HIS A 58 2.15 -10.44 -10.05
CA HIS A 58 1.88 -10.53 -8.62
C HIS A 58 3.08 -10.04 -7.82
N ALA A 59 2.82 -9.10 -6.91
CA ALA A 59 3.79 -8.51 -6.02
C ALA A 59 3.07 -8.04 -4.75
N ALA A 60 3.82 -7.93 -3.67
CA ALA A 60 3.33 -7.38 -2.41
C ALA A 60 4.38 -6.48 -1.79
N VAL A 61 3.90 -5.52 -1.00
CA VAL A 61 4.73 -4.68 -0.14
C VAL A 61 4.29 -4.84 1.30
N LEU A 62 5.25 -4.77 2.21
CA LEU A 62 4.99 -4.52 3.63
C LEU A 62 4.83 -3.01 3.82
N VAL A 63 3.76 -2.60 4.50
CA VAL A 63 3.60 -1.23 5.00
C VAL A 63 3.92 -1.24 6.50
N PRO A 64 5.20 -1.08 6.89
CA PRO A 64 5.61 -1.23 8.28
C PRO A 64 5.25 0.02 9.09
N VAL A 65 4.33 -0.13 10.04
CA VAL A 65 3.99 0.91 11.01
C VAL A 65 4.75 0.65 12.31
N VAL A 66 5.64 1.57 12.65
CA VAL A 66 6.49 1.50 13.84
C VAL A 66 5.78 2.20 14.98
N ALA A 67 5.52 1.44 16.07
CA ALA A 67 4.87 1.95 17.27
C ALA A 67 5.76 2.98 17.98
N ARG A 68 5.30 4.23 17.97
CA ARG A 68 5.88 5.41 18.62
C ARG A 68 4.70 6.28 19.12
N PRO A 69 4.93 7.30 19.97
CA PRO A 69 3.86 8.22 20.37
C PRO A 69 3.09 8.81 19.18
N GLU A 70 3.82 9.17 18.13
CA GLU A 70 3.29 9.41 16.79
C GLU A 70 3.76 8.28 15.86
N PRO A 71 2.86 7.43 15.35
CA PRO A 71 3.22 6.31 14.49
C PRO A 71 3.98 6.76 13.24
N THR A 72 5.07 6.04 12.94
CA THR A 72 5.91 6.33 11.76
C THR A 72 5.92 5.15 10.80
N VAL A 73 6.23 5.41 9.53
CA VAL A 73 6.41 4.39 8.51
C VAL A 73 7.90 4.22 8.19
N LEU A 74 8.34 2.97 8.05
CA LEU A 74 9.67 2.67 7.52
C LEU A 74 9.63 2.56 5.99
N LEU A 75 10.54 3.27 5.34
CA LEU A 75 10.75 3.22 3.89
C LEU A 75 12.17 2.73 3.59
N THR A 76 12.37 2.23 2.38
CA THR A 76 13.67 1.81 1.86
C THR A 76 14.13 2.75 0.76
N LEU A 77 15.43 2.98 0.68
CA LEU A 77 16.07 3.54 -0.51
C LEU A 77 16.58 2.37 -1.35
N ARG A 78 16.05 2.23 -2.56
CA ARG A 78 16.41 1.11 -3.44
C ARG A 78 17.85 1.24 -3.93
N ALA A 79 18.58 0.13 -3.95
CA ALA A 79 19.95 0.10 -4.45
C ALA A 79 20.02 0.64 -5.88
N THR A 80 21.07 1.41 -6.16
CA THR A 80 21.27 2.07 -7.47
C THR A 80 21.57 1.09 -8.59
N THR A 81 21.96 -0.14 -8.27
CA THR A 81 22.30 -1.21 -9.22
C THR A 81 21.07 -2.01 -9.71
N LEU A 82 19.86 -1.72 -9.22
CA LEU A 82 18.67 -2.46 -9.62
C LEU A 82 18.22 -2.11 -11.03
N SER A 83 17.81 -3.12 -11.80
CA SER A 83 17.34 -2.92 -13.18
C SER A 83 16.03 -2.13 -13.29
N ASN A 84 15.25 -2.04 -12.21
CA ASN A 84 13.99 -1.32 -12.15
C ASN A 84 13.93 -0.47 -10.88
N HIS A 85 13.43 0.77 -11.01
CA HIS A 85 13.18 1.68 -9.90
C HIS A 85 14.42 1.94 -9.01
N ALA A 86 15.62 1.97 -9.60
CA ALA A 86 16.86 2.24 -8.90
C ALA A 86 16.83 3.61 -8.20
N GLY A 87 17.33 3.68 -6.96
CA GLY A 87 17.42 4.93 -6.20
C GLY A 87 16.08 5.54 -5.74
N GLN A 88 14.95 4.88 -6.00
CA GLN A 88 13.64 5.35 -5.55
C GLN A 88 13.40 5.00 -4.08
N ILE A 89 12.67 5.86 -3.37
CA ILE A 89 12.12 5.56 -2.04
C ILE A 89 10.90 4.66 -2.22
N SER A 90 10.84 3.56 -1.49
CA SER A 90 9.76 2.58 -1.63
C SER A 90 9.45 1.87 -0.32
N PHE A 91 8.24 1.34 -0.19
CA PHE A 91 7.94 0.33 0.81
C PHE A 91 8.80 -0.92 0.59
N PRO A 92 9.22 -1.61 1.67
CA PRO A 92 9.82 -2.94 1.53
C PRO A 92 8.86 -3.89 0.83
N GLY A 93 9.36 -4.70 -0.10
CA GLY A 93 8.51 -5.63 -0.84
C GLY A 93 9.21 -6.30 -2.01
N GLY A 94 8.45 -7.09 -2.75
CA GLY A 94 8.98 -7.89 -3.84
C GLY A 94 7.88 -8.52 -4.71
N ARG A 95 8.32 -9.14 -5.80
CA ARG A 95 7.46 -9.98 -6.62
C ARG A 95 7.15 -11.27 -5.86
N LEU A 96 5.99 -11.85 -6.14
CA LEU A 96 5.68 -13.20 -5.69
C LEU A 96 6.72 -14.17 -6.25
N ASP A 97 7.25 -15.04 -5.40
CA ASP A 97 8.10 -16.14 -5.82
C ASP A 97 7.22 -17.19 -6.53
N PRO A 98 7.58 -17.69 -7.73
CA PRO A 98 6.85 -18.76 -8.39
C PRO A 98 6.93 -20.13 -7.67
N GLU A 99 7.85 -20.32 -6.72
CA GLU A 99 7.99 -21.56 -5.93
C GLU A 99 7.08 -21.63 -4.70
#